data_AF-A0A7C8MAW6-F1
#
_entry.id   AF-A0A7C8MAW6-F1
#
_cell.length_a   1.000
_cell.length_b   1.000
_cell.length_c   1.000
_cell.angle_alpha   90.00
_cell.angle_beta   90.00
_cell.angle_gamma   90.00
#
_symmetry.space_group_name_H-M   'P 1'
#
loop_
_entity.id
_entity.type
_entity.pdbx_description
1 polymer ?
#
loop_
_entity_poly.entity_id
_entity_poly.type
_entity_poly.pdbx_seq_one_letter_code
_entity_poly.pdbx_strand_id
1 'polypeptide(L)'
;MNFSFGAQVPANGAFSFGNGGTGPNNPFGSDGTGQNDLFGSGGTGQNLFGSGGTSNNSLFASGGTGQNNSLFASGGTSQNKDLFGSGGAGQNNSLFASGGTGQNNNLFGSGGTGQSNLFGSLGTGQNNSFGSGGTGQNNSFGSGG
;
A
#
# COMPACT_ATOMS: atom_id res chain seq x y z
N MET A 1 -34.22 -1.64 2.83
CA MET A 1 -32.81 -1.86 3.20
C MET A 1 -32.78 -2.49 4.57
N ASN A 2 -32.06 -3.59 4.75
CA ASN A 2 -31.93 -4.25 6.04
C ASN A 2 -30.54 -3.92 6.62
N PHE A 3 -30.48 -3.64 7.91
CA PHE A 3 -29.26 -3.28 8.62
C PHE A 3 -29.07 -4.26 9.77
N SER A 4 -27.84 -4.72 9.98
CA SER A 4 -27.51 -5.64 11.07
C SER A 4 -26.32 -5.12 11.86
N PHE A 5 -26.34 -5.35 13.17
CA PHE A 5 -25.28 -4.97 14.09
C PHE A 5 -24.70 -6.24 14.72
N GLY A 6 -23.39 -6.46 14.62
CA GLY A 6 -22.69 -7.61 15.21
C GLY A 6 -21.88 -8.48 14.21
N ALA A 7 -21.18 -9.48 14.73
CA ALA A 7 -20.13 -10.24 14.03
C ALA A 7 -20.60 -11.22 12.94
N GLN A 8 -21.90 -11.52 12.82
CA GLN A 8 -22.41 -12.51 11.86
C GLN A 8 -23.63 -12.00 11.07
N VAL A 9 -23.56 -12.15 9.75
CA VAL A 9 -24.63 -11.78 8.80
C VAL A 9 -25.44 -13.04 8.43
N PRO A 10 -26.78 -13.07 8.56
CA PRO A 10 -27.63 -13.99 7.81
C PRO A 10 -27.88 -13.45 6.39
N ALA A 11 -28.00 -14.38 5.45
CA ALA A 11 -27.92 -14.18 4.01
C ALA A 11 -28.77 -13.04 3.41
N ASN A 12 -28.16 -12.40 2.41
CA ASN A 12 -28.74 -11.53 1.36
C ASN A 12 -29.00 -10.06 1.71
N GLY A 13 -28.01 -9.22 1.37
CA GLY A 13 -28.21 -7.81 1.01
C GLY A 13 -28.35 -6.81 2.16
N ALA A 14 -28.05 -7.23 3.39
CA ALA A 14 -28.01 -6.32 4.53
C ALA A 14 -26.64 -5.65 4.66
N PHE A 15 -26.62 -4.34 4.90
CA PHE A 15 -25.40 -3.65 5.32
C PHE A 15 -25.14 -3.97 6.79
N SER A 16 -23.94 -4.44 7.10
CA SER A 16 -23.53 -4.70 8.48
C SER A 16 -22.68 -3.55 9.01
N PHE A 17 -22.83 -3.25 10.29
CA PHE A 17 -21.96 -2.33 11.02
C PHE A 17 -21.39 -3.09 12.24
N GLY A 18 -20.07 -3.30 12.30
CA GLY A 18 -19.46 -4.01 13.43
C GLY A 18 -17.97 -4.33 13.25
N ASN A 19 -17.32 -4.64 14.37
CA ASN A 19 -15.94 -5.14 14.44
C ASN A 19 -15.91 -6.67 14.20
N GLY A 20 -14.93 -7.15 13.44
CA GLY A 20 -14.63 -8.57 13.24
C GLY A 20 -15.57 -9.29 12.27
N GLY A 21 -16.33 -8.55 11.46
CA GLY A 21 -17.29 -9.12 10.52
C GLY A 21 -16.61 -9.84 9.34
N THR A 22 -17.12 -11.01 8.98
CA THR A 22 -16.72 -11.74 7.77
C THR A 22 -17.91 -11.77 6.80
N GLY A 23 -17.87 -10.99 5.71
CA GLY A 23 -18.95 -10.97 4.72
C GLY A 23 -18.80 -9.86 3.68
N PRO A 24 -19.59 -9.90 2.59
CA PRO A 24 -19.62 -8.85 1.59
C PRO A 24 -20.44 -7.63 2.05
N ASN A 25 -20.03 -6.42 1.65
CA ASN A 25 -20.76 -5.16 1.85
C ASN A 25 -20.80 -4.65 3.31
N ASN A 26 -19.66 -4.61 3.99
CA ASN A 26 -19.54 -3.83 5.22
C ASN A 26 -18.96 -2.45 4.88
N PRO A 27 -19.77 -1.38 4.79
CA PRO A 27 -19.23 -0.06 4.44
C PRO A 27 -18.15 0.42 5.41
N PHE A 28 -18.10 -0.11 6.65
CA PHE A 28 -17.09 0.22 7.66
C PHE A 28 -16.60 -1.04 8.40
N GLY A 29 -15.60 -1.71 7.84
CA GLY A 29 -14.96 -2.90 8.42
C GLY A 29 -13.82 -2.58 9.39
N SER A 30 -13.76 -3.30 10.51
CA SER A 30 -12.61 -3.31 11.43
C SER A 30 -12.24 -4.75 11.77
N ASP A 31 -10.95 -5.09 11.72
CA ASP A 31 -10.33 -6.33 12.22
C ASP A 31 -10.95 -7.63 11.67
N GLY A 32 -11.66 -7.56 10.55
CA GLY A 32 -12.37 -8.68 9.91
C GLY A 32 -11.74 -9.14 8.59
N THR A 33 -12.39 -10.09 7.92
CA THR A 33 -11.97 -10.60 6.60
C THR A 33 -12.91 -10.13 5.47
N GLY A 34 -13.43 -8.90 5.60
CA GLY A 34 -14.49 -8.35 4.74
C GLY A 34 -14.10 -8.19 3.27
N GLN A 35 -15.08 -8.30 2.37
CA GLN A 35 -14.89 -8.06 0.95
C GLN A 35 -15.81 -6.92 0.48
N ASN A 36 -15.25 -5.96 -0.25
CA ASN A 36 -15.94 -4.79 -0.79
C ASN A 36 -16.37 -3.77 0.27
N ASP A 37 -15.51 -3.55 1.25
CA ASP A 37 -15.77 -2.52 2.25
C ASP A 37 -15.43 -1.14 1.68
N LEU A 38 -16.19 -0.12 2.03
CA LEU A 38 -15.86 1.24 1.64
C LEU A 38 -14.64 1.72 2.44
N PHE A 39 -14.66 1.49 3.76
CA PHE A 39 -13.55 1.76 4.68
C PHE A 39 -13.23 0.51 5.48
N GLY A 40 -11.97 0.07 5.48
CA GLY A 40 -11.49 -1.10 6.23
C GLY A 40 -10.28 -0.77 7.10
N SER A 41 -10.26 -1.25 8.35
CA SER A 41 -9.10 -1.11 9.24
C SER A 41 -8.68 -2.43 9.90
N GLY A 42 -7.37 -2.68 10.02
CA GLY A 42 -6.82 -3.77 10.85
C GLY A 42 -7.04 -5.21 10.35
N GLY A 43 -7.94 -5.41 9.39
CA GLY A 43 -8.32 -6.71 8.83
C GLY A 43 -7.64 -7.10 7.51
N THR A 44 -8.17 -8.15 6.88
CA THR A 44 -7.76 -8.64 5.57
C THR A 44 -8.89 -8.48 4.56
N GLY A 45 -8.64 -8.14 3.29
CA GLY A 45 -9.66 -8.12 2.25
C GLY A 45 -9.64 -6.91 1.31
N GLN A 46 -10.76 -6.71 0.61
CA GLN A 46 -10.87 -5.71 -0.46
C GLN A 46 -11.61 -4.47 0.02
N ASN A 47 -10.92 -3.34 0.05
CA ASN A 47 -11.44 -2.08 0.60
C ASN A 47 -11.27 -0.95 -0.42
N LEU A 48 -12.18 0.02 -0.50
CA LEU A 48 -11.88 1.22 -1.28
C LEU A 48 -10.82 2.08 -0.56
N PHE A 49 -10.97 2.24 0.75
CA PHE A 49 -10.01 2.89 1.65
C PHE A 49 -9.59 1.92 2.76
N GLY A 50 -8.36 1.44 2.73
CA GLY A 50 -7.79 0.53 3.72
C GLY A 50 -6.76 1.20 4.63
N SER A 51 -6.78 0.88 5.93
CA SER A 51 -5.73 1.29 6.85
C SER A 51 -5.28 0.17 7.80
N GLY A 52 -3.99 -0.14 7.83
CA GLY A 52 -3.47 -1.26 8.60
C GLY A 52 -3.88 -2.62 8.01
N GLY A 53 -3.74 -3.67 8.81
CA GLY A 53 -4.16 -5.03 8.44
C GLY A 53 -3.15 -5.82 7.62
N THR A 54 -3.58 -6.98 7.11
CA THR A 54 -2.73 -7.92 6.37
C THR A 54 -3.31 -8.24 5.00
N SER A 55 -2.50 -8.14 3.95
CA SER A 55 -2.82 -8.61 2.59
C SER A 55 -4.14 -8.07 2.01
N ASN A 56 -4.13 -6.80 1.61
CA ASN A 56 -5.30 -6.04 1.18
C ASN A 56 -5.17 -5.55 -0.27
N ASN A 57 -6.25 -5.62 -1.06
CA ASN A 57 -6.38 -4.81 -2.29
C ASN A 57 -7.20 -3.58 -1.98
N SER A 58 -6.68 -2.40 -2.26
CA SER A 58 -7.44 -1.17 -2.05
C SER A 58 -7.12 -0.07 -3.03
N LEU A 59 -8.09 0.81 -3.29
CA LEU A 59 -7.78 1.98 -4.11
C LEU A 59 -6.81 2.90 -3.36
N PHE A 60 -7.04 3.10 -2.07
CA PHE A 60 -6.18 3.86 -1.16
C PHE A 60 -5.80 3.03 0.06
N ALA A 61 -4.50 2.81 0.28
CA ALA A 61 -3.95 2.10 1.42
C ALA A 61 -3.10 3.02 2.30
N SER A 62 -3.18 2.83 3.62
CA SER A 62 -2.27 3.45 4.59
C SER A 62 -1.81 2.45 5.65
N GLY A 63 -0.50 2.21 5.76
CA GLY A 63 0.08 1.28 6.71
C GLY A 63 -0.20 -0.19 6.37
N GLY A 64 -0.10 -1.07 7.37
CA GLY A 64 -0.34 -2.51 7.23
C GLY A 64 0.90 -3.32 6.92
N THR A 65 0.71 -4.64 6.84
CA THR A 65 1.77 -5.62 6.56
C THR A 65 1.31 -6.65 5.52
N GLY A 66 2.22 -7.46 4.97
CA GLY A 66 1.85 -8.53 4.04
C GLY A 66 1.87 -8.10 2.56
N GLN A 67 1.02 -8.70 1.73
CA GLN A 67 1.01 -8.46 0.27
C GLN A 67 -0.14 -7.55 -0.14
N ASN A 68 0.17 -6.29 -0.45
CA ASN A 68 -0.87 -5.32 -0.80
C ASN A 68 -0.79 -4.91 -2.27
N ASN A 69 -1.95 -4.69 -2.87
CA ASN A 69 -2.04 -4.02 -4.16
C ASN A 69 -2.87 -2.75 -3.97
N SER A 70 -2.37 -1.62 -4.44
CA SER A 70 -3.16 -0.41 -4.40
C SER A 70 -2.94 0.53 -5.56
N LEU A 71 -3.87 1.46 -5.76
CA LEU A 71 -3.59 2.57 -6.67
C LEU A 71 -2.70 3.60 -5.97
N PHE A 72 -3.01 3.88 -4.70
CA PHE A 72 -2.27 4.79 -3.84
C PHE A 72 -1.95 4.12 -2.50
N ALA A 73 -0.66 4.04 -2.14
CA ALA A 73 -0.21 3.54 -0.84
C ALA A 73 0.62 4.59 -0.08
N SER A 74 0.47 4.59 1.24
CA SER A 74 1.34 5.33 2.15
C SER A 74 1.78 4.47 3.33
N GLY A 75 3.08 4.37 3.60
CA GLY A 75 3.63 3.66 4.76
C GLY A 75 3.48 2.13 4.72
N GLY A 76 3.60 1.48 5.88
CA GLY A 76 3.47 0.02 6.03
C GLY A 76 4.78 -0.76 5.97
N THR A 77 4.72 -2.06 6.26
CA THR A 77 5.86 -3.00 6.13
C THR A 77 5.43 -4.20 5.30
N SER A 78 5.60 -4.11 3.99
CA SER A 78 4.86 -4.96 3.05
C SER A 78 5.63 -5.29 1.77
N GLN A 79 5.07 -6.23 1.01
CA GLN A 79 5.36 -6.44 -0.40
C GLN A 79 4.24 -5.81 -1.22
N ASN A 80 4.49 -4.65 -1.83
CA ASN A 80 3.42 -3.91 -2.51
C ASN A 80 3.56 -3.85 -4.02
N LYS A 81 2.43 -3.80 -4.73
CA LYS A 81 2.35 -3.32 -6.11
C LYS A 81 1.41 -2.14 -6.17
N ASP A 82 1.99 -0.96 -6.36
CA ASP A 82 1.24 0.30 -6.33
C ASP A 82 1.41 1.11 -7.62
N LEU A 83 0.43 1.92 -7.99
CA LEU A 83 0.68 2.93 -9.02
C LEU A 83 1.45 4.11 -8.43
N PHE A 84 1.04 4.56 -7.24
CA PHE A 84 1.66 5.63 -6.48
C PHE A 84 1.95 5.16 -5.04
N GLY A 85 3.22 5.06 -4.66
CA GLY A 85 3.67 4.69 -3.32
C GLY A 85 4.37 5.85 -2.60
N SER A 86 4.16 5.97 -1.30
CA SER A 86 4.87 6.93 -0.46
C SER A 86 5.30 6.30 0.87
N GLY A 87 6.57 6.43 1.24
CA GLY A 87 7.09 5.89 2.49
C GLY A 87 7.03 4.35 2.59
N GLY A 88 7.13 3.83 3.81
CA GLY A 88 7.03 2.39 4.09
C GLY A 88 8.35 1.63 4.07
N ALA A 89 8.30 0.38 4.51
CA ALA A 89 9.42 -0.55 4.53
C ALA A 89 9.07 -1.82 3.74
N GLY A 90 10.04 -2.46 3.09
CA GLY A 90 9.85 -3.79 2.50
C GLY A 90 10.28 -3.91 1.04
N GLN A 91 9.48 -4.61 0.23
CA GLN A 91 9.77 -4.87 -1.18
C GLN A 91 8.63 -4.35 -2.05
N ASN A 92 8.78 -3.16 -2.61
CA ASN A 92 7.67 -2.51 -3.32
C ASN A 92 7.99 -2.33 -4.80
N ASN A 93 7.00 -2.57 -5.64
CA ASN A 93 7.04 -2.19 -7.04
C ASN A 93 6.02 -1.08 -7.28
N SER A 94 6.49 0.11 -7.68
CA SER A 94 5.59 1.22 -7.97
C SER A 94 5.88 1.90 -9.30
N LEU A 95 4.86 2.45 -9.95
CA LEU A 95 5.12 3.33 -11.10
C LEU A 95 5.77 4.64 -10.63
N PHE A 96 5.22 5.22 -9.57
CA PHE A 96 5.75 6.40 -8.91
C PHE A 96 5.95 6.11 -7.42
N ALA A 97 7.13 6.39 -6.89
CA ALA A 97 7.44 6.23 -5.47
C ALA A 97 8.12 7.47 -4.88
N SER A 98 7.80 7.78 -3.63
CA SER A 98 8.52 8.79 -2.84
C SER A 98 8.91 8.24 -1.46
N GLY A 99 10.17 8.36 -1.07
CA GLY A 99 10.65 7.94 0.25
C GLY A 99 10.67 6.41 0.45
N GLY A 100 10.62 6.00 1.72
CA GLY A 100 10.59 4.59 2.13
C GLY A 100 11.97 3.93 2.22
N THR A 101 11.97 2.69 2.71
CA THR A 101 13.18 1.90 2.96
C THR A 101 13.00 0.46 2.47
N GLY A 102 14.05 -0.16 1.94
CA GLY A 102 14.00 -1.55 1.48
C GLY A 102 14.16 -1.67 -0.04
N GLN A 103 13.94 -2.87 -0.58
CA GLN A 103 14.22 -3.21 -1.97
C GLN A 103 13.04 -2.82 -2.86
N ASN A 104 13.05 -1.58 -3.35
CA ASN A 104 11.94 -1.06 -4.15
C ASN A 104 12.34 -0.94 -5.62
N ASN A 105 11.49 -1.41 -6.54
CA ASN A 105 11.70 -1.27 -7.98
C ASN A 105 10.65 -0.34 -8.57
N ASN A 106 11.06 0.87 -8.97
CA ASN A 106 10.12 1.86 -9.48
C ASN A 106 10.47 2.38 -10.86
N LEU A 107 9.45 2.85 -11.61
CA LEU A 107 9.73 3.57 -12.85
C LEU A 107 10.25 4.97 -12.55
N PHE A 108 9.57 5.68 -11.65
CA PHE A 108 9.97 6.98 -11.12
C PHE A 108 10.06 6.92 -9.61
N GLY A 109 11.21 7.30 -9.04
CA GLY A 109 11.46 7.30 -7.61
C GLY A 109 12.08 8.61 -7.14
N SER A 110 11.72 9.05 -5.94
CA SER A 110 12.44 10.14 -5.27
C SER A 110 12.61 9.89 -3.78
N GLY A 111 13.78 10.23 -3.23
CA GLY A 111 14.10 10.00 -1.83
C GLY A 111 14.19 8.52 -1.44
N GLY A 112 14.26 8.24 -0.14
CA GLY A 112 14.25 6.87 0.40
C GLY A 112 15.60 6.16 0.35
N THR A 113 15.61 4.90 0.80
CA THR A 113 16.83 4.07 0.93
C THR A 113 16.64 2.69 0.30
N GLY A 114 17.61 2.23 -0.49
CA GLY A 114 17.61 0.87 -1.07
C GLY A 114 16.79 0.70 -2.36
N GLN A 115 16.49 1.80 -3.06
CA GLN A 115 15.65 1.77 -4.25
C GLN A 115 16.44 1.46 -5.54
N SER A 116 15.79 0.80 -6.48
CA SER A 116 16.20 0.67 -7.88
C SER A 116 15.16 1.35 -8.76
N ASN A 117 15.53 2.43 -9.45
CA ASN A 117 14.58 3.18 -10.27
C ASN A 117 15.05 3.29 -11.73
N LEU A 118 14.11 3.38 -12.68
CA LEU A 118 14.49 3.81 -14.03
C LEU A 118 14.87 5.30 -14.02
N PHE A 119 14.05 6.13 -13.39
CA PHE A 119 14.29 7.55 -13.16
C PHE A 119 14.27 7.85 -11.66
N GLY A 120 15.38 8.34 -11.10
CA GLY A 120 15.55 8.57 -9.67
C GLY A 120 16.05 9.98 -9.34
N SER A 121 15.61 10.55 -8.22
CA SER A 121 16.26 11.76 -7.68
C SER A 121 16.19 11.85 -6.16
N LEU A 122 17.28 12.27 -5.53
CA LEU A 122 17.43 12.36 -4.07
C LEU A 122 17.28 10.99 -3.39
N GLY A 123 17.97 10.74 -2.28
CA GLY A 123 17.89 9.47 -1.54
C GLY A 123 19.24 8.78 -1.36
N THR A 124 19.23 7.64 -0.67
CA THR A 124 20.47 6.94 -0.28
C THR A 124 20.51 5.50 -0.76
N GLY A 125 21.68 5.00 -1.17
CA GLY A 125 21.84 3.61 -1.60
C GLY A 125 20.94 3.24 -2.77
N GLN A 126 20.91 4.07 -3.82
CA GLN A 126 20.05 3.89 -5.00
C GLN A 126 20.83 3.35 -6.20
N ASN A 127 20.15 2.52 -7.01
CA ASN A 127 20.59 2.15 -8.35
C ASN A 127 19.61 2.75 -9.38
N ASN A 128 20.05 3.76 -10.14
CA ASN A 128 19.18 4.38 -11.13
C ASN A 128 19.73 4.21 -12.56
N SER A 129 18.85 4.01 -13.55
CA SER A 129 19.28 4.16 -14.94
C SER A 129 19.52 5.62 -15.28
N PHE A 130 18.61 6.51 -14.86
CA PHE A 130 18.72 7.96 -14.98
C PHE A 130 18.54 8.60 -13.60
N GLY A 131 19.58 9.20 -13.04
CA GLY A 131 19.59 9.68 -11.64
C GLY A 131 20.17 11.07 -11.44
N SER A 132 19.61 11.86 -10.52
CA SER A 132 20.23 13.11 -10.08
C SER A 132 20.06 13.39 -8.59
N GLY A 133 21.19 13.68 -7.92
CA GLY A 133 21.22 14.02 -6.49
C GLY A 133 20.90 12.83 -5.57
N GLY A 134 21.46 12.83 -4.36
CA GLY A 134 21.39 11.71 -3.41
C GLY A 134 22.78 11.22 -3.03
N THR A 135 22.88 10.49 -1.92
CA THR A 135 24.17 10.01 -1.38
C THR A 135 24.30 8.49 -1.54
N GLY A 136 25.36 8.03 -2.21
CA GLY A 136 25.59 6.60 -2.44
C GLY A 136 24.84 6.01 -3.65
N GLN A 137 25.05 6.60 -4.84
CA GLN A 137 24.36 6.19 -6.07
C GLN A 137 25.26 5.42 -7.05
N ASN A 138 24.70 4.37 -7.67
CA ASN A 138 25.14 3.84 -8.97
C ASN A 138 24.13 4.30 -10.03
N ASN A 139 24.41 5.43 -10.70
CA ASN A 139 23.60 5.88 -11.82
C ASN A 139 24.26 5.46 -13.13
N SER A 140 23.50 4.88 -14.06
CA SER A 140 24.02 4.63 -15.42
C SER A 140 24.17 5.94 -16.21
N PHE A 141 23.25 6.89 -15.99
CA PHE A 141 23.26 8.22 -16.58
C PHE A 141 22.81 9.27 -15.56
N GLY A 142 23.61 10.31 -15.38
CA GLY A 142 23.30 11.46 -14.52
C GLY A 142 24.38 11.77 -13.48
N SER A 143 24.20 12.82 -12.69
CA SER A 143 25.21 13.30 -11.74
C SER A 143 24.92 12.79 -10.32
N GLY A 144 25.83 11.98 -9.78
CA GLY A 144 25.88 11.70 -8.34
C GLY A 144 26.29 12.96 -7.57
N GLY A 145 25.75 13.13 -6.36
CA GLY A 145 26.20 14.15 -5.42
C GLY A 145 27.45 13.73 -4.67
#